data_AF-A0A453H653-F1
#
_entry.id   AF-A0A453H653-F1
#
_cell.length_a   1.000
_cell.length_b   1.000
_cell.length_c   1.000
_cell.angle_alpha   90.00
_cell.angle_beta   90.00
_cell.angle_gamma   90.00
#
_symmetry.space_group_name_H-M   'P 1'
#
loop_
_entity.id
_entity.type
_entity.pdbx_description
1 polymer ?
#
loop_
_entity_poly.entity_id
_entity_poly.type
_entity_poly.pdbx_seq_one_letter_code
_entity_poly.pdbx_strand_id
1 'polypeptide(L)' 'GGDFNLLRSPADKNNPNFSWPLANAFYDFISNCALRELPRVGARFTWSNHQSSPVRSVLDRVFVSDQWDSLFPRALLK' A
#
# COMPACT_ATOMS: atom_id res chain seq x y z
N GLY A 1 9.53 -3.99 -3.91
CA GLY A 1 8.46 -2.99 -3.73
C GLY A 1 8.27 -2.22 -5.01
N GLY A 2 7.18 -1.47 -5.13
CA GLY A 2 6.87 -0.69 -6.32
C GLY A 2 5.44 -0.16 -6.31
N ASP A 3 5.03 0.38 -7.46
CA ASP A 3 3.67 0.85 -7.74
C ASP A 3 2.77 -0.35 -8.09
N PHE A 4 1.75 -0.58 -7.27
CA PHE A 4 0.77 -1.64 -7.49
C PHE A 4 -0.47 -1.16 -8.25
N ASN A 5 -0.70 0.14 -8.35
CA ASN A 5 -1.95 0.72 -8.86
C ASN A 5 -3.24 0.18 -8.21
N LEU A 6 -3.15 -0.35 -6.98
CA LEU A 6 -4.25 -0.95 -6.22
C LEU A 6 -4.33 -0.36 -4.81
N LEU A 7 -5.57 -0.17 -4.33
CA LEU A 7 -5.86 0.32 -2.98
C LEU A 7 -6.13 -0.87 -2.05
N ARG A 8 -5.63 -0.83 -0.81
CA ARG A 8 -5.90 -1.87 0.20
C ARG A 8 -7.10 -1.54 1.07
N SER A 9 -7.34 -0.25 1.31
CA SER A 9 -8.38 0.25 2.18
C SER A 9 -8.98 1.55 1.64
N PRO A 10 -10.22 1.90 2.01
CA PRO A 10 -10.79 3.21 1.67
C PRO A 10 -9.94 4.40 2.18
N ALA A 11 -9.22 4.21 3.29
CA ALA A 11 -8.35 5.23 3.88
C ALA A 11 -7.10 5.55 3.04
N ASP A 12 -6.75 4.67 2.10
CA ASP A 12 -5.64 4.86 1.17
C ASP A 12 -5.93 5.90 0.08
N LYS A 13 -7.15 6.45 0.03
CA LYS A 13 -7.55 7.49 -0.91
C LYS A 13 -8.23 8.63 -0.18
N ASN A 14 -8.10 9.84 -0.72
CA ASN A 14 -8.74 11.03 -0.14
C ASN A 14 -10.19 11.28 -0.60
N ASN A 15 -10.81 10.31 -1.27
CA ASN A 15 -12.18 10.40 -1.77
C ASN A 15 -12.85 9.00 -1.73
N PRO A 16 -14.18 8.90 -1.91
CA PRO A 16 -14.90 7.64 -1.72
C PRO A 16 -14.78 6.66 -2.91
N ASN A 17 -14.01 6.98 -3.96
CA ASN A 17 -13.88 6.12 -5.14
C ASN A 17 -12.93 4.93 -4.84
N PHE A 18 -13.52 3.85 -4.34
CA PHE A 18 -12.84 2.63 -3.89
C PHE A 18 -13.55 1.37 -4.43
N SER A 19 -12.76 0.37 -4.85
CA SER A 19 -13.28 -0.90 -5.37
C SER A 19 -12.98 -2.03 -4.39
N TRP A 20 -14.02 -2.52 -3.72
CA TRP A 20 -13.91 -3.68 -2.82
C TRP A 20 -13.44 -4.96 -3.51
N PRO A 21 -13.92 -5.33 -4.72
CA PRO A 21 -13.43 -6.52 -5.40
C PRO A 21 -11.92 -6.49 -5.66
N LEU A 22 -11.38 -5.34 -6.07
CA LEU A 22 -9.94 -5.19 -6.29
C LEU A 22 -9.15 -5.22 -4.99
N ALA A 23 -9.65 -4.59 -3.93
CA ALA A 23 -9.01 -4.63 -2.62
C ALA A 23 -8.97 -6.04 -2.04
N ASN A 24 -10.06 -6.81 -2.20
CA ASN A 24 -10.13 -8.21 -1.78
C ASN A 24 -9.15 -9.08 -2.58
N ALA A 25 -9.12 -8.94 -3.92
CA ALA A 25 -8.16 -9.67 -4.74
C ALA A 25 -6.71 -9.34 -4.36
N PHE A 26 -6.41 -8.07 -4.01
CA PHE A 26 -5.09 -7.69 -3.56
C PHE A 26 -4.75 -8.26 -2.18
N TYR A 27 -5.72 -8.27 -1.25
CA TYR A 27 -5.60 -8.93 0.04
C TYR A 27 -5.29 -10.43 -0.12
N ASP A 28 -6.04 -11.13 -0.99
CA ASP A 28 -5.85 -12.55 -1.25
C ASP A 28 -4.45 -12.83 -1.82
N PHE A 29 -3.97 -12.02 -2.75
CA PHE A 29 -2.60 -12.11 -3.26
C PHE A 29 -1.56 -12.00 -2.14
N ILE A 30 -1.67 -10.98 -1.29
CA ILE A 30 -0.73 -10.74 -0.17
C ILE A 30 -0.77 -11.92 0.81
N SER A 31 -1.96 -12.40 1.14
CA SER A 31 -2.18 -13.52 2.05
C SER A 31 -1.62 -14.83 1.49
N ASN A 32 -1.94 -15.16 0.24
CA ASN A 32 -1.49 -16.39 -0.42
C ASN A 32 0.02 -16.46 -0.60
N CYS A 33 0.68 -15.31 -0.72
CA CYS A 33 2.14 -15.22 -0.79
C CYS A 33 2.82 -15.07 0.59
N ALA A 34 2.06 -15.08 1.70
CA ALA A 34 2.55 -14.85 3.06
C ALA A 34 3.45 -13.58 3.15
N LEU A 35 2.94 -12.48 2.59
CA LEU A 35 3.66 -11.22 2.52
C LEU A 35 3.24 -10.26 3.64
N ARG A 36 4.21 -9.55 4.20
CA ARG A 36 4.02 -8.46 5.15
C ARG A 36 4.33 -7.14 4.48
N GLU A 37 3.45 -6.15 4.68
CA GLU A 37 3.72 -4.79 4.23
C GLU A 37 4.69 -4.11 5.20
N LEU A 38 5.75 -3.52 4.67
CA LEU A 38 6.66 -2.72 5.48
C LEU A 38 5.98 -1.42 5.92
N PRO A 39 6.04 -1.08 7.23
CA PRO A 39 5.46 0.17 7.69
C PRO A 39 6.14 1.37 7.04
N ARG A 40 5.32 2.35 6.64
CA ARG A 40 5.78 3.59 6.02
C ARG A 40 5.72 4.72 7.05
N VAL A 41 6.74 5.56 7.07
CA VAL A 41 6.79 6.79 7.89
C VAL A 41 6.80 8.02 6.99
N GLY A 42 6.30 9.15 7.50
CA GLY A 42 6.26 10.40 6.73
C GLY A 42 4.97 10.58 5.93
N ALA A 43 5.08 10.71 4.62
CA ALA A 43 3.96 11.13 3.76
C ALA A 43 2.79 10.12 3.78
N ARG A 44 1.58 10.61 4.05
CA ARG A 44 0.37 9.80 4.11
C ARG A 44 0.06 9.10 2.77
N PHE A 45 0.20 9.83 1.66
CA PHE A 45 -0.08 9.36 0.30
C PHE A 45 1.22 9.27 -0.50
N THR A 46 1.30 8.33 -1.45
CA THR A 46 2.48 8.15 -2.31
C THR A 46 2.30 8.76 -3.69
N TRP A 47 1.05 9.00 -4.09
CA TRP A 47 0.71 9.51 -5.41
C TRP A 47 -0.31 10.64 -5.34
N SER A 48 -0.22 11.59 -6.28
CA SER A 48 -1.25 12.60 -6.53
C SER A 48 -1.43 12.83 -8.03
N ASN A 49 -2.64 13.20 -8.45
CA ASN A 49 -2.91 13.59 -9.84
C ASN A 49 -2.44 15.00 -10.20
N HIS A 50 -1.88 15.76 -9.24
CA HIS A 50 -1.34 17.12 -9.44
C HIS A 50 -2.34 18.15 -9.99
N GLN A 51 -3.64 17.96 -9.75
CA GLN A 51 -4.68 18.93 -10.13
C GLN A 51 -5.00 19.90 -8.97
N SER A 52 -5.72 20.99 -9.26
CA SER A 52 -6.09 22.03 -8.27
C SER A 52 -6.86 21.48 -7.07
N SER A 53 -7.73 20.49 -7.28
CA SER A 53 -8.35 19.68 -6.24
C SER A 53 -7.77 18.27 -6.31
N PRO A 54 -6.62 18.03 -5.65
CA PRO A 54 -5.84 16.83 -5.93
C PRO A 54 -6.53 15.58 -5.42
N VAL A 55 -6.59 14.55 -6.27
CA VAL A 55 -6.78 13.17 -5.82
C VAL A 55 -5.44 12.67 -5.31
N ARG A 56 -5.46 11.99 -4.16
CA ARG A 56 -4.28 11.42 -3.52
C ARG A 56 -4.54 9.99 -3.13
N SER A 57 -3.56 9.13 -3.38
CA SER A 57 -3.67 7.68 -3.17
C SER A 57 -2.37 7.11 -2.59
N VAL A 58 -2.48 5.96 -1.92
CA VAL A 58 -1.34 5.09 -1.58
C VAL A 58 -1.28 3.96 -2.61
N LEU A 59 -0.35 4.05 -3.55
CA LEU A 59 -0.16 3.08 -4.64
C LEU A 59 1.20 2.37 -4.56
N ASP A 60 2.21 3.05 -4.03
CA ASP A 60 3.55 2.53 -3.86
C ASP A 60 3.68 1.82 -2.52
N ARG A 61 4.06 0.54 -2.55
CA ARG A 61 4.18 -0.30 -1.36
C ARG A 61 5.40 -1.19 -1.44
N VAL A 62 5.89 -1.62 -0.28
CA VAL A 62 6.93 -2.63 -0.17
C VAL A 62 6.39 -3.76 0.68
N PHE A 63 6.43 -4.96 0.11
CA PHE A 63 6.08 -6.20 0.78
C PHE A 63 7.34 -7.05 0.93
N VAL A 64 7.43 -7.74 2.05
CA VAL A 64 8.55 -8.61 2.42
C VAL A 64 8.02 -9.95 2.91
N SER A 65 8.82 -11.00 2.81
CA SER A 65 8.48 -12.29 3.41
C SER A 65 8.71 -12.28 4.92
N ASP A 66 8.05 -13.19 5.63
CA ASP A 66 8.22 -13.38 7.08
C ASP A 66 9.69 -13.63 7.47
N GLN A 67 10.45 -14.35 6.63
CA GLN A 67 11.87 -14.59 6.86
C GLN A 67 12.68 -13.28 6.80
N TRP A 68 12.38 -12.41 5.83
CA TRP A 68 13.05 -11.12 5.71
C TRP A 68 12.68 -10.20 6.88
N ASP A 69 11.40 -10.12 7.24
CA ASP A 69 10.91 -9.33 8.38
C ASP A 69 11.59 -9.75 9.69
N SER A 70 11.78 -11.05 9.89
CA SER A 70 12.49 -11.60 11.05
C SER A 70 13.97 -11.16 11.14
N LEU A 71 14.62 -10.96 9.99
CA LEU A 71 16.01 -10.48 9.94
C LEU A 71 16.11 -8.96 10.13
N PHE A 72 15.07 -8.22 9.74
CA PHE A 72 15.06 -6.75 9.78
C PHE A 72 13.80 -6.19 10.46
N PRO A 73 13.53 -6.52 11.73
CA PRO A 73 12.26 -6.21 12.40
C PRO A 73 12.01 -4.73 12.66
N ARG A 74 12.98 -3.85 12.37
CA ARG A 74 12.88 -2.39 12.50
C ARG A 74 12.98 -1.67 11.16
N ALA A 75 12.91 -2.40 10.06
CA ALA A 75 12.89 -1.80 8.74
C ALA A 75 11.62 -0.96 8.55
N LEU A 76 11.79 0.23 8.02
CA LEU A 76 10.71 1.18 7.73
C LEU A 76 10.97 1.78 6.35
N LEU A 77 9.90 2.02 5.60
CA LEU A 77 9.97 2.78 4.36
C LEU A 77 9.89 4.28 4.69
N LYS A 78 10.87 5.04 4.21
CA LYS A 78 10.92 6.51 4.30
C LYS A 78 10.24 7.17 3.11
#